data_AF-A0A2X2XZV7-F1
#
_entry.id   AF-A0A2X2XZV7-F1
#
_cell.length_a   1.000
_cell.length_b   1.000
_cell.length_c   1.000
_cell.angle_alpha   90.00
_cell.angle_beta   90.00
_cell.angle_gamma   90.00
#
_symmetry.space_group_name_H-M   'P 1'
#
loop_
_entity.id
_entity.type
_entity.pdbx_description
1 polymer ?
#
loop_
_entity_poly.entity_id
_entity_poly.type
_entity_poly.pdbx_seq_one_letter_code
_entity_poly.pdbx_strand_id
1 'polypeptide(L)'
;MLVEDLLLQRFKEETTGRNYAKGQRIINNDLVESVEIEDEEDLVAVNGIVISEQLFSKYSTKLEIDIRSRGILSTYCTCTDYEKHEFSKENYCCKHLVATFYKALGDLAKKKEFEEDKNLFSKKKENKILDLILQEETDKEELKIEVYINKNEWSNSILAEFKIGTKSMSSNKLYILKDIEQFLVAYYNRIPIKYSKVFTFDIREQKLSTKDRELIEFIESLKEIEKPIKSFLRNRDTFIDGKSIKIPNYLVRDFFRVIKNHRIYLNEGFFYRAVESEVLFEEVPIDFSLKDSKNNFELSSLNGMPKVLGDRADVFLYGTNIYIPKKDFLL
;
A
#
# COMPACT_ATOMS: atom_id res chain seq x y z
N MET A 1 -2.49 -20.67 17.26
CA MET A 1 -1.96 -19.35 17.65
C MET A 1 -2.45 -19.12 19.06
N LEU A 2 -1.55 -18.86 20.00
CA LEU A 2 -1.96 -18.52 21.36
C LEU A 2 -2.63 -17.13 21.30
N VAL A 3 -3.62 -16.87 22.15
CA VAL A 3 -4.32 -15.56 22.20
C VAL A 3 -3.31 -14.42 22.43
N GLU A 4 -2.25 -14.70 23.19
CA GLU A 4 -1.10 -13.81 23.39
C GLU A 4 -0.42 -13.40 22.08
N ASP A 5 -0.20 -14.35 21.16
CA ASP A 5 0.48 -14.07 19.88
C ASP A 5 -0.34 -13.11 19.01
N LEU A 6 -1.67 -13.29 19.02
CA LEU A 6 -2.59 -12.46 18.25
C LEU A 6 -2.68 -11.03 18.79
N LEU A 7 -2.83 -10.89 20.11
CA LEU A 7 -2.82 -9.58 20.77
C LEU A 7 -1.50 -8.85 20.50
N LEU A 8 -0.37 -9.56 20.58
CA LEU A 8 0.95 -9.01 20.30
C LEU A 8 1.10 -8.56 18.83
N GLN A 9 0.53 -9.31 17.89
CA GLN A 9 0.53 -8.94 16.48
C GLN A 9 -0.30 -7.67 16.24
N ARG A 10 -1.55 -7.64 16.74
CA ARG A 10 -2.46 -6.49 16.62
C ARG A 10 -1.84 -5.22 17.18
N PHE A 11 -1.28 -5.30 18.38
CA PHE A 11 -0.58 -4.19 18.99
C PHE A 11 0.56 -3.64 18.12
N LYS A 12 1.30 -4.50 17.40
CA LYS A 12 2.39 -4.05 16.52
C LYS A 12 1.92 -3.39 15.23
N GLU A 13 0.80 -3.85 14.69
CA GLU A 13 0.23 -3.37 13.42
C GLU A 13 -0.54 -2.06 13.62
N GLU A 14 -1.23 -1.92 14.76
CA GLU A 14 -2.21 -0.85 14.99
C GLU A 14 -1.70 0.23 15.95
N THR A 15 -0.41 0.20 16.32
CA THR A 15 0.23 1.26 17.11
C THR A 15 1.48 1.83 16.44
N THR A 16 1.78 3.09 16.72
CA THR A 16 2.94 3.80 16.17
C THR A 16 3.98 4.12 17.25
N GLY A 17 5.16 4.59 16.85
CA GLY A 17 6.26 4.95 17.75
C GLY A 17 7.32 3.85 17.96
N ARG A 18 6.94 2.57 17.81
CA ARG A 18 7.86 1.41 17.82
C ARG A 18 8.87 1.40 18.98
N ASN A 19 8.45 1.85 20.17
CA ASN A 19 9.31 1.95 21.36
C ASN A 19 9.53 0.61 22.10
N TYR A 20 9.44 -0.53 21.40
CA TYR A 20 9.45 -1.89 21.97
C TYR A 20 10.64 -2.17 22.88
N ALA A 21 11.86 -1.89 22.40
CA ALA A 21 13.08 -2.11 23.18
C ALA A 21 13.11 -1.25 24.45
N LYS A 22 12.58 -0.02 24.41
CA LYS A 22 12.51 0.86 25.58
C LYS A 22 11.45 0.40 26.58
N GLY A 23 10.31 -0.10 26.10
CA GLY A 23 9.28 -0.71 26.94
C GLY A 23 9.79 -1.97 27.65
N GLN A 24 10.55 -2.83 26.95
CA GLN A 24 11.15 -4.00 27.58
C GLN A 24 12.13 -3.63 28.71
N ARG A 25 12.89 -2.53 28.58
CA ARG A 25 13.75 -2.04 29.66
C ARG A 25 12.96 -1.65 30.91
N ILE A 26 11.78 -1.04 30.76
CA ILE A 26 10.90 -0.69 31.88
C ILE A 26 10.45 -1.95 32.63
N ILE A 27 10.05 -3.00 31.89
CA ILE A 27 9.62 -4.28 32.48
C ILE A 27 10.79 -4.98 33.19
N ASN A 28 11.95 -5.05 32.54
CA ASN A 28 13.13 -5.71 33.09
C ASN A 28 13.64 -5.04 34.37
N ASN A 29 13.37 -3.75 34.55
CA ASN A 29 13.70 -2.97 35.74
C ASN A 29 12.53 -2.90 36.75
N ASP A 30 11.46 -3.67 36.54
CA ASP A 30 10.25 -3.72 37.37
C ASP A 30 9.62 -2.34 37.67
N LEU A 31 9.61 -1.46 36.66
CA LEU A 31 9.11 -0.10 36.79
C LEU A 31 7.61 0.04 36.49
N VAL A 32 6.92 -1.06 36.18
CA VAL A 32 5.46 -1.07 36.05
C VAL A 32 4.88 -1.38 37.42
N GLU A 33 4.36 -0.35 38.10
CA GLU A 33 3.83 -0.43 39.47
C GLU A 33 2.52 -1.21 39.52
N SER A 34 1.59 -0.90 38.63
CA SER A 34 0.31 -1.60 38.54
C SER A 34 -0.20 -1.63 37.10
N VAL A 35 -0.99 -2.67 36.83
CA VAL A 35 -1.81 -2.82 35.64
C VAL A 35 -3.16 -3.35 36.07
N GLU A 36 -4.21 -2.67 35.66
CA GLU A 36 -5.60 -3.02 35.91
C GLU A 36 -6.30 -3.18 34.56
N ILE A 37 -7.11 -4.22 34.44
CA ILE A 37 -7.86 -4.52 33.21
C ILE A 37 -9.34 -4.43 33.55
N GLU A 38 -10.04 -3.50 32.91
CA GLU A 38 -11.46 -3.24 33.09
C GLU A 38 -12.23 -3.71 31.84
N ASP A 39 -13.35 -4.38 32.05
CA ASP A 39 -14.28 -4.78 30.99
C ASP A 39 -15.38 -3.72 30.83
N GLU A 40 -15.54 -3.22 29.61
CA GLU A 40 -16.67 -2.41 29.18
C GLU A 40 -17.50 -3.20 28.15
N GLU A 41 -18.69 -2.72 27.78
CA GLU A 41 -19.67 -3.52 26.99
C GLU A 41 -19.12 -4.08 25.67
N ASP A 42 -18.29 -3.33 24.95
CA ASP A 42 -17.71 -3.74 23.66
C ASP A 42 -16.16 -3.64 23.63
N LEU A 43 -15.51 -3.18 24.70
CA LEU A 43 -14.07 -2.98 24.77
C LEU A 43 -13.45 -3.36 26.12
N VAL A 44 -12.14 -3.58 26.13
CA VAL A 44 -11.33 -3.82 27.31
C VAL A 44 -10.38 -2.64 27.50
N ALA A 45 -10.43 -2.00 28.66
CA ALA A 45 -9.50 -0.94 29.03
C ALA A 45 -8.36 -1.52 29.89
N VAL A 46 -7.11 -1.22 29.51
CA VAL A 46 -5.91 -1.56 30.27
C VAL A 46 -5.32 -0.29 30.85
N ASN A 47 -5.54 -0.09 32.14
CA ASN A 47 -5.01 1.03 32.90
C ASN A 47 -3.69 0.62 33.56
N GLY A 48 -2.70 1.51 33.58
CA GLY A 48 -1.40 1.21 34.19
C GLY A 48 -0.75 2.42 34.82
N ILE A 49 0.11 2.15 35.82
CA ILE A 49 0.96 3.15 36.46
C ILE A 49 2.41 2.72 36.30
N VAL A 50 3.21 3.56 35.65
CA VAL A 50 4.62 3.26 35.34
C VAL A 50 5.53 4.30 36.00
N ILE A 51 6.48 3.84 36.80
CA ILE A 51 7.47 4.65 37.50
C ILE A 51 8.56 5.09 36.51
N SER A 52 8.98 6.35 36.61
CA SER A 52 10.09 6.86 35.80
C SER A 52 11.40 6.13 36.14
N GLU A 53 12.30 5.98 35.17
CA GLU A 53 13.62 5.37 35.39
C GLU A 53 14.49 6.14 36.41
N GLN A 54 14.12 7.40 36.72
CA GLN A 54 14.76 8.22 37.76
C GLN A 54 14.05 8.10 39.12
N LEU A 55 12.95 7.34 39.22
CA LEU A 55 12.15 7.08 40.42
C LEU A 55 11.46 8.31 41.06
N PHE A 56 11.44 9.46 40.37
CA PHE A 56 10.84 10.70 40.87
C PHE A 56 9.42 10.98 40.36
N SER A 57 8.91 10.19 39.42
CA SER A 57 7.61 10.45 38.78
C SER A 57 6.89 9.16 38.45
N LYS A 58 5.56 9.26 38.33
CA LYS A 58 4.67 8.18 37.89
C LYS A 58 3.88 8.64 36.69
N TYR A 59 3.72 7.76 35.71
CA TYR A 59 2.96 8.02 34.50
C TYR A 59 1.76 7.07 34.46
N SER A 60 0.56 7.64 34.39
CA SER A 60 -0.65 6.90 34.04
C SER A 60 -0.65 6.57 32.55
N THR A 61 -1.09 5.35 32.24
CA THR A 61 -1.27 4.83 30.88
C THR A 61 -2.66 4.23 30.74
N LYS A 62 -3.29 4.38 29.58
CA LYS A 62 -4.53 3.69 29.21
C LYS A 62 -4.43 3.14 27.79
N LEU A 63 -4.86 1.90 27.58
CA LEU A 63 -5.09 1.31 26.26
C LEU A 63 -6.52 0.82 26.18
N GLU A 64 -7.21 1.08 25.07
CA GLU A 64 -8.54 0.54 24.81
C GLU A 64 -8.45 -0.48 23.68
N ILE A 65 -8.96 -1.69 23.94
CA ILE A 65 -8.87 -2.84 23.03
C ILE A 65 -10.27 -3.30 22.69
N ASP A 66 -10.61 -3.39 21.41
CA ASP A 66 -11.89 -3.90 20.97
C ASP A 66 -11.98 -5.42 21.21
N ILE A 67 -13.04 -5.90 21.85
CA ILE A 67 -13.17 -7.32 22.23
C ILE A 67 -13.25 -8.23 21.00
N ARG A 68 -13.90 -7.77 19.93
CA ARG A 68 -14.24 -8.60 18.75
C ARG A 68 -13.08 -8.73 17.79
N SER A 69 -12.46 -7.61 17.44
CA SER A 69 -11.31 -7.52 16.55
C SER A 69 -9.98 -7.77 17.27
N ARG A 70 -9.97 -7.65 18.61
CA ARG A 70 -8.76 -7.71 19.45
C ARG A 70 -7.75 -6.62 19.08
N GLY A 71 -8.24 -5.54 18.45
CA GLY A 71 -7.47 -4.43 17.93
C GLY A 71 -7.37 -3.25 18.91
N ILE A 72 -6.37 -2.39 18.71
CA ILE A 72 -6.13 -1.21 19.54
C ILE A 72 -7.00 -0.06 19.04
N LEU A 73 -7.96 0.37 19.85
CA LEU A 73 -8.86 1.48 19.55
C LEU A 73 -8.22 2.83 19.89
N SER A 74 -7.61 2.93 21.07
CA SER A 74 -7.00 4.16 21.54
C SER A 74 -5.87 3.90 22.53
N THR A 75 -5.01 4.91 22.68
CA THR A 75 -3.88 4.89 23.61
C THR A 75 -3.82 6.23 24.34
N TYR A 76 -3.32 6.26 25.56
CA TYR A 76 -3.09 7.50 26.31
C TYR A 76 -1.97 7.35 27.33
N CYS A 77 -1.10 8.36 27.47
CA CYS A 77 -0.10 8.40 28.55
C CYS A 77 0.22 9.81 29.00
N THR A 78 0.41 10.02 30.30
CA THR A 78 0.79 11.33 30.89
C THR A 78 2.27 11.71 30.73
N CYS A 79 3.05 10.97 29.94
CA CYS A 79 4.46 11.29 29.73
C CYS A 79 4.66 12.32 28.61
N THR A 80 5.74 13.10 28.73
CA THR A 80 6.08 14.14 27.75
C THR A 80 6.38 13.63 26.34
N ASP A 81 6.80 12.36 26.21
CA ASP A 81 6.98 11.72 24.91
C ASP A 81 5.63 11.46 24.21
N TYR A 82 4.61 11.10 24.98
CA TYR A 82 3.27 10.88 24.44
C TYR A 82 2.60 12.21 24.04
N GLU A 83 2.61 13.20 24.93
CA GLU A 83 2.07 14.55 24.70
C GLU A 83 2.61 15.19 23.40
N LYS A 84 3.90 14.98 23.10
CA LYS A 84 4.53 15.52 21.89
C LYS A 84 4.08 14.85 20.59
N HIS A 85 3.52 13.65 20.65
CA HIS A 85 3.27 12.81 19.48
C HIS A 85 1.80 12.46 19.27
N GLU A 86 0.95 12.56 20.31
CA GLU A 86 -0.46 12.10 20.28
C GLU A 86 -1.28 12.73 19.14
N PHE A 87 -1.04 13.99 18.79
CA PHE A 87 -1.77 14.68 17.71
C PHE A 87 -1.18 14.45 16.31
N SER A 88 0.02 13.86 16.23
CA SER A 88 0.77 13.71 14.97
C SER A 88 0.82 12.26 14.47
N LYS A 89 0.51 11.30 15.34
CA LYS A 89 0.63 9.87 15.06
C LYS A 89 -0.54 9.12 15.68
N GLU A 90 -1.26 8.37 14.86
CA GLU A 90 -2.36 7.53 15.29
C GLU A 90 -1.86 6.43 16.26
N ASN A 91 -2.61 6.22 17.35
CA ASN A 91 -2.32 5.23 18.40
C ASN A 91 -0.83 5.19 18.82
N TYR A 92 -0.27 6.36 19.14
CA TYR A 92 1.14 6.48 19.50
C TYR A 92 1.47 5.76 20.81
N CYS A 93 2.34 4.76 20.75
CA CYS A 93 2.84 4.05 21.91
C CYS A 93 4.22 4.56 22.34
N CYS A 94 4.24 5.36 23.41
CA CYS A 94 5.46 5.65 24.15
C CYS A 94 5.98 4.39 24.86
N LYS A 95 7.19 4.45 25.43
CA LYS A 95 7.78 3.32 26.17
C LYS A 95 6.92 2.80 27.33
N HIS A 96 6.15 3.67 27.99
CA HIS A 96 5.29 3.29 29.11
C HIS A 96 4.09 2.47 28.63
N LEU A 97 3.42 2.89 27.55
CA LEU A 97 2.30 2.15 26.94
C LEU A 97 2.70 0.76 26.48
N VAL A 98 3.87 0.63 25.86
CA VAL A 98 4.43 -0.67 25.48
C VAL A 98 4.64 -1.56 26.72
N ALA A 99 5.19 -0.99 27.80
CA ALA A 99 5.46 -1.73 29.02
C ALA A 99 4.16 -2.20 29.71
N THR A 100 3.15 -1.33 29.77
CA THR A 100 1.80 -1.64 30.27
C THR A 100 1.17 -2.77 29.47
N PHE A 101 1.17 -2.68 28.13
CA PHE A 101 0.60 -3.71 27.27
C PHE A 101 1.28 -5.08 27.45
N TYR A 102 2.62 -5.13 27.46
CA TYR A 102 3.35 -6.39 27.66
C TYR A 102 3.13 -7.00 29.05
N LYS A 103 3.01 -6.17 30.10
CA LYS A 103 2.70 -6.64 31.44
C LYS A 103 1.25 -7.17 31.52
N ALA A 104 0.31 -6.57 30.77
CA ALA A 104 -1.08 -7.01 30.68
C ALA A 104 -1.30 -8.25 29.80
N LEU A 105 -0.38 -8.54 28.86
CA LEU A 105 -0.58 -9.49 27.76
C LEU A 105 -1.03 -10.88 28.23
N GLY A 106 -0.38 -11.42 29.25
CA GLY A 106 -0.70 -12.75 29.77
C GLY A 106 -2.05 -12.80 30.48
N ASP A 107 -2.50 -11.71 31.08
CA ASP A 107 -3.78 -11.64 31.78
C ASP A 107 -4.92 -11.33 30.81
N LEU A 108 -4.68 -10.50 29.80
CA LEU A 108 -5.56 -10.34 28.65
C LEU A 108 -5.80 -11.68 27.96
N ALA A 109 -4.76 -12.48 27.72
CA ALA A 109 -4.92 -13.76 27.03
C ALA A 109 -5.70 -14.83 27.81
N LYS A 110 -5.88 -14.67 29.12
CA LYS A 110 -6.68 -15.56 29.96
C LYS A 110 -8.14 -15.13 30.08
N LYS A 111 -8.52 -13.96 29.55
CA LYS A 111 -9.91 -13.49 29.61
C LYS A 111 -10.81 -14.38 28.77
N LYS A 112 -11.97 -14.71 29.34
CA LYS A 112 -12.99 -15.57 28.69
C LYS A 112 -13.53 -14.93 27.42
N GLU A 113 -13.60 -13.59 27.34
CA GLU A 113 -13.97 -12.90 26.10
C GLU A 113 -12.98 -13.18 24.96
N PHE A 114 -11.74 -13.57 25.29
CA PHE A 114 -10.70 -13.93 24.32
C PHE A 114 -10.43 -15.45 24.22
N GLU A 115 -11.10 -16.31 25.00
CA GLU A 115 -11.01 -17.78 24.89
C GLU A 115 -11.98 -18.34 23.83
N GLU A 116 -11.45 -19.04 22.81
CA GLU A 116 -12.25 -19.71 21.76
C GLU A 116 -12.72 -21.13 22.14
N ASP A 117 -13.95 -21.45 21.73
CA ASP A 117 -14.66 -22.73 21.81
C ASP A 117 -13.80 -23.95 21.43
N LYS A 118 -13.72 -24.93 22.34
CA LYS A 118 -12.77 -26.06 22.30
C LYS A 118 -13.02 -27.15 21.25
N ASN A 119 -13.96 -27.02 20.31
CA ASN A 119 -14.46 -28.17 19.55
C ASN A 119 -14.01 -28.32 18.09
N LEU A 120 -12.87 -27.77 17.65
CA LEU A 120 -12.44 -27.93 16.23
C LEU A 120 -10.97 -28.28 15.98
N PHE A 121 -10.16 -28.57 17.01
CA PHE A 121 -8.72 -28.77 16.83
C PHE A 121 -8.20 -30.13 17.25
N SER A 122 -8.32 -31.13 16.36
CA SER A 122 -7.35 -32.23 16.29
C SER A 122 -7.29 -32.88 14.90
N LYS A 123 -6.57 -32.26 13.97
CA LYS A 123 -5.50 -32.89 13.15
C LYS A 123 -4.99 -31.92 12.07
N LYS A 124 -3.65 -31.76 12.07
CA LYS A 124 -2.78 -31.10 11.08
C LYS A 124 -3.07 -29.61 10.81
N LYS A 125 -2.43 -28.80 11.66
CA LYS A 125 -2.28 -27.34 11.57
C LYS A 125 -1.10 -27.00 10.67
N GLU A 126 -1.42 -26.63 9.44
CA GLU A 126 -0.84 -25.53 8.66
C GLU A 126 -1.92 -25.20 7.63
N ASN A 127 -2.34 -23.93 7.54
CA ASN A 127 -3.36 -23.41 6.61
C ASN A 127 -4.83 -23.76 6.94
N LYS A 128 -5.45 -23.08 7.92
CA LYS A 128 -6.92 -23.07 8.05
C LYS A 128 -7.52 -21.69 8.39
N ILE A 129 -6.81 -20.81 9.09
CA ILE A 129 -7.21 -19.40 9.26
C ILE A 129 -6.92 -18.63 7.98
N LEU A 130 -5.78 -18.92 7.33
CA LEU A 130 -5.57 -18.49 5.95
C LEU A 130 -6.72 -19.00 5.08
N ASP A 131 -7.13 -20.27 5.18
CA ASP A 131 -8.25 -20.78 4.38
C ASP A 131 -9.63 -20.24 4.77
N LEU A 132 -9.84 -19.66 5.95
CA LEU A 132 -11.13 -19.07 6.37
C LEU A 132 -11.23 -17.57 6.02
N ILE A 133 -10.13 -16.82 6.22
CA ILE A 133 -9.98 -15.45 5.71
C ILE A 133 -9.89 -15.47 4.18
N LEU A 134 -9.21 -16.48 3.64
CA LEU A 134 -9.28 -16.81 2.22
C LEU A 134 -10.65 -17.40 1.88
N GLN A 135 -11.43 -18.11 2.70
CA GLN A 135 -12.78 -18.53 2.27
C GLN A 135 -13.71 -17.32 2.12
N GLU A 136 -13.63 -16.33 3.01
CA GLU A 136 -14.38 -15.07 2.87
C GLU A 136 -13.85 -14.17 1.72
N GLU A 137 -12.59 -14.34 1.31
CA GLU A 137 -11.99 -13.66 0.14
C GLU A 137 -11.96 -14.52 -1.14
N THR A 138 -12.12 -15.84 -1.11
CA THR A 138 -11.96 -16.76 -2.27
C THR A 138 -13.23 -16.81 -3.08
N ASP A 139 -14.36 -16.58 -2.42
CA ASP A 139 -15.67 -16.48 -3.07
C ASP A 139 -15.90 -15.08 -3.65
N LYS A 140 -15.13 -14.07 -3.21
CA LYS A 140 -15.19 -12.74 -3.82
C LYS A 140 -14.59 -12.77 -5.22
N GLU A 141 -15.35 -12.21 -6.14
CA GLU A 141 -14.92 -12.11 -7.53
C GLU A 141 -13.69 -11.20 -7.61
N GLU A 142 -12.58 -11.76 -8.08
CA GLU A 142 -11.34 -11.01 -8.23
C GLU A 142 -11.47 -10.02 -9.40
N LEU A 143 -11.14 -8.77 -9.15
CA LEU A 143 -11.06 -7.73 -10.16
C LEU A 143 -9.73 -7.81 -10.91
N LYS A 144 -9.73 -7.28 -12.12
CA LYS A 144 -8.52 -7.01 -12.87
C LYS A 144 -8.52 -5.57 -13.36
N ILE A 145 -7.35 -4.96 -13.29
CA ILE A 145 -7.07 -3.64 -13.86
C ILE A 145 -6.07 -3.82 -15.00
N GLU A 146 -6.36 -3.22 -16.15
CA GLU A 146 -5.44 -3.11 -17.28
C GLU A 146 -5.05 -1.64 -17.47
N VAL A 147 -3.77 -1.40 -17.74
CA VAL A 147 -3.19 -0.05 -17.77
C VAL A 147 -2.93 0.35 -19.22
N TYR A 148 -3.49 1.48 -19.64
CA TYR A 148 -3.31 2.07 -20.95
C TYR A 148 -2.46 3.32 -20.81
N ILE A 149 -1.27 3.29 -21.37
CA ILE A 149 -0.31 4.39 -21.29
C ILE A 149 -0.43 5.20 -22.57
N ASN A 150 -0.69 6.48 -22.40
CA ASN A 150 -0.69 7.45 -23.47
C ASN A 150 0.50 8.41 -23.28
N LYS A 151 0.94 9.02 -24.36
CA LYS A 151 1.98 10.02 -24.37
C LYS A 151 1.44 11.30 -24.98
N ASN A 152 1.50 12.39 -24.22
CA ASN A 152 1.15 13.69 -24.75
C ASN A 152 2.26 14.15 -25.69
N GLU A 153 1.94 14.40 -26.96
CA GLU A 153 2.93 14.78 -27.97
C GLU A 153 3.54 16.16 -27.72
N TRP A 154 2.81 17.09 -27.09
CA TRP A 154 3.28 18.45 -26.82
C TRP A 154 4.13 18.53 -25.56
N SER A 155 3.68 17.96 -24.45
CA SER A 155 4.39 18.03 -23.16
C SER A 155 5.38 16.87 -22.95
N ASN A 156 5.39 15.89 -23.84
CA ASN A 156 6.13 14.63 -23.70
C ASN A 156 5.77 13.83 -22.42
N SER A 157 4.70 14.22 -21.72
CA SER A 157 4.32 13.63 -20.44
C SER A 157 3.60 12.30 -20.61
N ILE A 158 3.85 11.39 -19.67
CA ILE A 158 3.16 10.10 -19.60
C ILE A 158 1.80 10.29 -18.93
N LEU A 159 0.76 9.76 -19.57
CA LEU A 159 -0.59 9.69 -19.06
C LEU A 159 -0.96 8.21 -18.91
N ALA A 160 -1.73 7.85 -17.90
CA ALA A 160 -2.26 6.50 -17.74
C ALA A 160 -3.77 6.52 -17.54
N GLU A 161 -4.45 5.64 -18.28
CA GLU A 161 -5.87 5.34 -18.15
C GLU A 161 -6.05 3.89 -17.74
N PHE A 162 -7.17 3.60 -17.09
CA PHE A 162 -7.43 2.28 -16.52
C PHE A 162 -8.69 1.67 -17.09
N LYS A 163 -8.63 0.36 -17.35
CA LYS A 163 -9.83 -0.44 -17.58
C LYS A 163 -9.98 -1.46 -16.46
N ILE A 164 -11.20 -1.61 -15.98
CA ILE A 164 -11.56 -2.46 -14.86
C ILE A 164 -12.65 -3.44 -15.26
N GLY A 165 -12.61 -4.62 -14.66
CA GLY A 165 -13.67 -5.61 -14.71
C GLY A 165 -13.26 -6.82 -13.91
N THR A 166 -13.98 -7.91 -14.09
CA THR A 166 -13.72 -9.13 -13.34
C THR A 166 -12.61 -9.94 -14.04
N LYS A 167 -11.87 -10.73 -13.29
CA LYS A 167 -10.69 -11.46 -13.78
C LYS A 167 -11.01 -12.39 -14.95
N SER A 168 -12.24 -12.91 -15.03
CA SER A 168 -12.73 -13.78 -16.10
C SER A 168 -13.05 -13.05 -17.41
N MET A 169 -13.20 -11.72 -17.38
CA MET A 169 -13.53 -10.94 -18.58
C MET A 169 -12.34 -10.89 -19.56
N SER A 170 -12.63 -10.86 -20.86
CA SER A 170 -11.63 -10.56 -21.88
C SER A 170 -11.31 -9.06 -21.92
N SER A 171 -10.10 -8.67 -22.34
CA SER A 171 -9.64 -7.27 -22.35
C SER A 171 -10.53 -6.32 -23.16
N ASN A 172 -11.13 -6.79 -24.25
CA ASN A 172 -12.08 -6.01 -25.06
C ASN A 172 -13.45 -5.79 -24.39
N LYS A 173 -13.76 -6.50 -23.30
CA LYS A 173 -15.01 -6.35 -22.54
C LYS A 173 -14.85 -5.50 -21.29
N LEU A 174 -13.61 -5.12 -20.92
CA LEU A 174 -13.38 -4.31 -19.73
C LEU A 174 -13.96 -2.90 -19.89
N TYR A 175 -14.36 -2.34 -18.76
CA TYR A 175 -14.95 -1.01 -18.70
C TYR A 175 -13.89 0.03 -18.42
N ILE A 176 -13.91 1.13 -19.14
CA ILE A 176 -13.05 2.28 -18.87
C ILE A 176 -13.46 2.87 -17.51
N LEU A 177 -12.48 3.02 -16.63
CA LEU A 177 -12.64 3.74 -15.38
C LEU A 177 -12.78 5.23 -15.72
N LYS A 178 -14.01 5.75 -15.67
CA LYS A 178 -14.36 7.08 -16.19
C LYS A 178 -13.92 8.23 -15.29
N ASP A 179 -13.86 7.98 -13.99
CA ASP A 179 -13.52 8.96 -12.97
C ASP A 179 -12.75 8.26 -11.84
N ILE A 180 -11.46 8.56 -11.77
CA ILE A 180 -10.52 7.98 -10.80
C ILE A 180 -10.83 8.45 -9.38
N GLU A 181 -11.26 9.70 -9.20
CA GLU A 181 -11.61 10.20 -7.87
C GLU A 181 -12.89 9.53 -7.36
N GLN A 182 -13.90 9.38 -8.22
CA GLN A 182 -15.13 8.64 -7.88
C GLN A 182 -14.82 7.18 -7.54
N PHE A 183 -13.93 6.54 -8.30
CA PHE A 183 -13.50 5.17 -8.01
C PHE A 183 -12.84 5.05 -6.62
N LEU A 184 -11.93 5.95 -6.27
CA LEU A 184 -11.28 5.94 -4.95
C LEU A 184 -12.30 6.15 -3.82
N VAL A 185 -13.22 7.12 -3.97
CA VAL A 185 -14.29 7.35 -2.99
C VAL A 185 -15.15 6.10 -2.82
N ALA A 186 -15.53 5.45 -3.92
CA ALA A 186 -16.30 4.22 -3.89
C ALA A 186 -15.56 3.05 -3.24
N TYR A 187 -14.26 2.91 -3.53
CA TYR A 187 -13.39 1.91 -2.94
C TYR A 187 -13.32 2.06 -1.41
N TYR A 188 -13.03 3.26 -0.90
CA TYR A 188 -12.90 3.48 0.55
C TYR A 188 -14.21 3.43 1.31
N ASN A 189 -15.28 3.98 0.73
CA ASN A 189 -16.58 4.04 1.39
C ASN A 189 -17.46 2.82 1.11
N ARG A 190 -16.93 1.82 0.38
CA ARG A 190 -17.66 0.59 -0.01
C ARG A 190 -18.97 0.88 -0.73
N ILE A 191 -18.95 1.89 -1.61
CA ILE A 191 -20.10 2.33 -2.41
C ILE A 191 -20.05 1.65 -3.78
N PRO A 192 -21.11 0.97 -4.24
CA PRO A 192 -21.10 0.33 -5.55
C PRO A 192 -21.15 1.35 -6.70
N ILE A 193 -20.37 1.12 -7.76
CA ILE A 193 -20.42 1.88 -9.02
C ILE A 193 -20.94 0.98 -10.14
N LYS A 194 -22.10 1.33 -10.68
CA LYS A 194 -22.69 0.62 -11.82
C LYS A 194 -22.07 1.09 -13.14
N TYR A 195 -21.34 0.22 -13.82
CA TYR A 195 -20.77 0.49 -15.15
C TYR A 195 -21.71 0.06 -16.28
N SER A 196 -22.44 -1.04 -16.10
CA SER A 196 -23.36 -1.59 -17.10
C SER A 196 -24.50 -2.38 -16.45
N LYS A 197 -25.29 -3.10 -17.25
CA LYS A 197 -26.28 -4.07 -16.74
C LYS A 197 -25.63 -5.33 -16.15
N VAL A 198 -24.41 -5.65 -16.54
CA VAL A 198 -23.72 -6.92 -16.21
C VAL A 198 -22.49 -6.74 -15.34
N PHE A 199 -22.05 -5.50 -15.10
CA PHE A 199 -20.93 -5.20 -14.23
C PHE A 199 -21.22 -4.00 -13.33
N THR A 200 -21.05 -4.26 -12.03
CA THR A 200 -21.05 -3.28 -10.96
C THR A 200 -19.75 -3.50 -10.20
N PHE A 201 -19.00 -2.42 -10.00
CA PHE A 201 -17.87 -2.43 -9.08
C PHE A 201 -18.43 -2.32 -7.65
N ASP A 202 -18.11 -3.28 -6.79
CA ASP A 202 -18.52 -3.30 -5.39
C ASP A 202 -17.50 -4.10 -4.56
N ILE A 203 -16.66 -3.39 -3.80
CA ILE A 203 -15.58 -4.00 -3.00
C ILE A 203 -16.11 -4.86 -1.83
N ARG A 204 -17.42 -4.84 -1.56
CA ARG A 204 -18.04 -5.75 -0.59
C ARG A 204 -18.09 -7.18 -1.14
N GLU A 205 -18.37 -7.31 -2.44
CA GLU A 205 -18.52 -8.58 -3.16
C GLU A 205 -17.27 -8.97 -3.97
N GLN A 206 -16.37 -8.01 -4.18
CA GLN A 206 -15.20 -8.15 -5.04
C GLN A 206 -13.91 -7.90 -4.26
N LYS A 207 -12.80 -8.39 -4.81
CA LYS A 207 -11.46 -8.15 -4.25
C LYS A 207 -10.48 -7.65 -5.31
N LEU A 208 -9.50 -6.88 -4.84
CA LEU A 208 -8.36 -6.41 -5.63
C LEU A 208 -7.12 -7.21 -5.27
N SER A 209 -6.28 -7.49 -6.27
CA SER A 209 -5.01 -8.18 -6.05
C SER A 209 -3.96 -7.25 -5.43
N THR A 210 -2.84 -7.80 -4.95
CA THR A 210 -1.76 -7.01 -4.34
C THR A 210 -1.23 -5.93 -5.28
N LYS A 211 -1.00 -6.26 -6.56
CA LYS A 211 -0.56 -5.29 -7.57
C LYS A 211 -1.57 -4.16 -7.77
N ASP A 212 -2.88 -4.45 -7.68
CA ASP A 212 -3.91 -3.43 -7.85
C ASP A 212 -3.93 -2.45 -6.68
N ARG A 213 -3.66 -2.95 -5.46
CA ARG A 213 -3.49 -2.11 -4.26
C ARG A 213 -2.28 -1.20 -4.38
N GLU A 214 -1.12 -1.72 -4.83
CA GLU A 214 0.08 -0.93 -5.10
C GLU A 214 -0.18 0.21 -6.11
N LEU A 215 -0.97 -0.07 -7.15
CA LEU A 215 -1.39 0.96 -8.11
C LEU A 215 -2.30 2.03 -7.47
N ILE A 216 -3.24 1.63 -6.63
CA ILE A 216 -4.11 2.57 -5.91
C ILE A 216 -3.28 3.47 -4.99
N GLU A 217 -2.37 2.90 -4.18
CA GLU A 217 -1.47 3.65 -3.29
C GLU A 217 -0.61 4.67 -4.06
N PHE A 218 -0.15 4.30 -5.27
CA PHE A 218 0.55 5.23 -6.15
C PHE A 218 -0.34 6.39 -6.60
N ILE A 219 -1.58 6.12 -7.01
CA ILE A 219 -2.55 7.16 -7.40
C ILE A 219 -2.84 8.11 -6.23
N GLU A 220 -2.95 7.58 -5.01
CA GLU A 220 -3.15 8.41 -3.81
C GLU A 220 -1.95 9.29 -3.49
N SER A 221 -0.75 8.74 -3.64
CA SER A 221 0.49 9.51 -3.47
C SER A 221 0.51 10.72 -4.41
N LEU A 222 0.01 10.59 -5.65
CA LEU A 222 -0.16 11.73 -6.54
C LEU A 222 -1.12 12.79 -5.96
N LYS A 223 -2.25 12.38 -5.36
CA LYS A 223 -3.20 13.31 -4.71
C LYS A 223 -2.57 14.05 -3.55
N GLU A 224 -1.78 13.37 -2.72
CA GLU A 224 -1.09 14.00 -1.59
C GLU A 224 -0.08 15.05 -2.08
N ILE A 225 0.64 14.77 -3.17
CA ILE A 225 1.56 15.74 -3.79
C ILE A 225 0.81 16.95 -4.36
N GLU A 226 -0.43 16.79 -4.83
CA GLU A 226 -1.25 17.91 -5.33
C GLU A 226 -1.78 18.84 -4.24
N LYS A 227 -2.05 18.35 -3.01
CA LYS A 227 -2.70 19.14 -1.95
C LYS A 227 -1.99 20.48 -1.67
N PRO A 228 -0.66 20.54 -1.54
CA PRO A 228 0.06 21.81 -1.40
C PRO A 228 -0.10 22.70 -2.64
N ILE A 229 -0.05 22.13 -3.85
CA ILE A 229 -0.04 22.87 -5.13
C ILE A 229 -1.37 23.61 -5.35
N LYS A 230 -2.50 22.95 -5.05
CA LYS A 230 -3.85 23.54 -5.14
C LYS A 230 -4.05 24.72 -4.18
N SER A 231 -3.32 24.78 -3.07
CA SER A 231 -3.41 25.90 -2.12
C SER A 231 -2.77 27.20 -2.64
N PHE A 232 -1.87 27.11 -3.64
CA PHE A 232 -1.15 28.27 -4.20
C PHE A 232 -1.57 28.63 -5.63
N LEU A 233 -2.09 27.69 -6.43
CA LEU A 233 -2.44 27.91 -7.84
C LEU A 233 -3.92 27.61 -8.09
N ARG A 234 -4.66 28.64 -8.53
CA ARG A 234 -6.12 28.60 -8.61
C ARG A 234 -6.72 27.79 -9.77
N ASN A 235 -5.92 27.13 -10.61
CA ASN A 235 -6.40 26.27 -11.70
C ASN A 235 -5.22 25.76 -12.57
N ARG A 236 -5.09 24.42 -12.78
CA ARG A 236 -4.84 23.73 -14.08
C ARG A 236 -3.88 22.53 -14.12
N ASP A 237 -3.05 22.25 -13.11
CA ASP A 237 -2.16 21.08 -13.16
C ASP A 237 -2.47 20.09 -12.04
N THR A 238 -3.58 19.36 -12.20
CA THR A 238 -3.82 18.14 -11.41
C THR A 238 -3.15 16.97 -12.11
N PHE A 239 -2.55 16.09 -11.33
CA PHE A 239 -2.11 14.76 -11.72
C PHE A 239 -3.28 13.80 -11.93
N ILE A 240 -4.47 14.07 -11.38
CA ILE A 240 -5.69 13.31 -11.71
C ILE A 240 -6.65 14.20 -12.49
N ASP A 241 -7.05 13.74 -13.68
CA ASP A 241 -8.04 14.39 -14.54
C ASP A 241 -9.00 13.36 -15.12
N GLY A 242 -10.19 13.28 -14.51
CA GLY A 242 -11.26 12.35 -14.88
C GLY A 242 -10.78 10.90 -14.94
N LYS A 243 -10.68 10.36 -16.16
CA LYS A 243 -10.29 8.97 -16.45
C LYS A 243 -8.79 8.72 -16.49
N SER A 244 -7.98 9.78 -16.38
CA SER A 244 -6.54 9.71 -16.61
C SER A 244 -5.75 10.25 -15.43
N ILE A 245 -4.57 9.67 -15.18
CA ILE A 245 -3.53 10.28 -14.36
C ILE A 245 -2.39 10.77 -15.22
N LYS A 246 -1.83 11.93 -14.87
CA LYS A 246 -0.60 12.51 -15.42
C LYS A 246 0.55 12.15 -14.49
N ILE A 247 1.51 11.37 -15.00
CA ILE A 247 2.66 10.92 -14.25
C ILE A 247 3.72 12.03 -14.25
N PRO A 248 4.12 12.57 -13.09
CA PRO A 248 5.22 13.52 -13.02
C PRO A 248 6.50 12.87 -13.55
N ASN A 249 7.30 13.62 -14.33
CA ASN A 249 8.50 13.08 -14.97
C ASN A 249 9.47 12.41 -13.97
N TYR A 250 9.56 12.90 -12.74
CA TYR A 250 10.40 12.35 -11.69
C TYR A 250 9.87 11.04 -11.06
N LEU A 251 8.62 10.67 -11.32
CA LEU A 251 7.97 9.42 -10.87
C LEU A 251 7.78 8.39 -12.00
N VAL A 252 8.18 8.69 -13.24
CA VAL A 252 7.96 7.78 -14.39
C VAL A 252 8.53 6.38 -14.11
N ARG A 253 9.75 6.30 -13.58
CA ARG A 253 10.37 5.03 -13.19
C ARG A 253 9.57 4.28 -12.12
N ASP A 254 9.10 4.99 -11.10
CA ASP A 254 8.35 4.39 -9.99
C ASP A 254 6.97 3.93 -10.45
N PHE A 255 6.31 4.70 -11.32
CA PHE A 255 5.05 4.31 -11.95
C PHE A 255 5.21 2.99 -12.73
N PHE A 256 6.22 2.89 -13.60
CA PHE A 256 6.46 1.67 -14.37
C PHE A 256 6.81 0.46 -13.50
N ARG A 257 7.45 0.69 -12.34
CA ARG A 257 7.68 -0.36 -11.35
C ARG A 257 6.38 -0.88 -10.73
N VAL A 258 5.48 0.02 -10.39
CA VAL A 258 4.17 -0.30 -9.79
C VAL A 258 3.32 -1.11 -10.78
N ILE A 259 3.27 -0.70 -12.04
CA ILE A 259 2.39 -1.36 -13.03
C ILE A 259 2.98 -2.62 -13.67
N LYS A 260 4.23 -3.00 -13.36
CA LYS A 260 4.94 -4.08 -14.08
C LYS A 260 4.19 -5.42 -14.13
N ASN A 261 3.35 -5.68 -13.13
CA ASN A 261 2.59 -6.93 -12.98
C ASN A 261 1.16 -6.82 -13.56
N HIS A 262 0.79 -5.66 -14.12
CA HIS A 262 -0.46 -5.46 -14.83
C HIS A 262 -0.28 -5.78 -16.31
N ARG A 263 -1.41 -5.99 -17.00
CA ARG A 263 -1.40 -5.99 -18.45
C ARG A 263 -1.33 -4.55 -18.93
N ILE A 264 -0.29 -4.23 -19.70
CA ILE A 264 0.03 -2.87 -20.11
C ILE A 264 -0.16 -2.72 -21.61
N TYR A 265 -0.74 -1.60 -22.02
CA TYR A 265 -0.90 -1.22 -23.41
C TYR A 265 -0.30 0.16 -23.66
N LEU A 266 0.62 0.26 -24.62
CA LEU A 266 1.05 1.52 -25.20
C LEU A 266 0.02 1.96 -26.25
N ASN A 267 -0.61 3.10 -26.03
CA ASN A 267 -1.75 3.58 -26.82
C ASN A 267 -1.43 4.93 -27.50
N GLU A 268 -2.25 5.96 -27.30
CA GLU A 268 -2.11 7.24 -28.01
C GLU A 268 -0.75 7.89 -27.74
N GLY A 269 -0.12 8.44 -28.79
CA GLY A 269 1.23 9.03 -28.72
C GLY A 269 2.40 8.03 -28.77
N PHE A 270 2.11 6.73 -28.88
CA PHE A 270 3.13 5.69 -29.12
C PHE A 270 2.98 5.01 -30.48
N PHE A 271 1.80 4.43 -30.73
CA PHE A 271 1.50 3.66 -31.93
C PHE A 271 0.11 4.01 -32.47
N TYR A 272 -0.16 3.67 -33.74
CA TYR A 272 -1.47 3.91 -34.37
C TYR A 272 -2.63 3.17 -33.68
N ARG A 273 -2.32 2.08 -32.97
CA ARG A 273 -3.28 1.29 -32.18
C ARG A 273 -2.64 0.89 -30.86
N ALA A 274 -3.46 0.56 -29.87
CA ALA A 274 -2.97 -0.02 -28.63
C ALA A 274 -2.13 -1.28 -28.89
N VAL A 275 -0.89 -1.29 -28.39
CA VAL A 275 0.05 -2.40 -28.47
C VAL A 275 0.34 -2.89 -27.05
N GLU A 276 0.20 -4.18 -26.82
CA GLU A 276 0.56 -4.79 -25.55
C GLU A 276 2.07 -4.68 -25.31
N SER A 277 2.46 -4.35 -24.09
CA SER A 277 3.83 -4.00 -23.73
C SER A 277 4.22 -4.64 -22.41
N GLU A 278 5.51 -4.95 -22.26
CA GLU A 278 6.09 -5.47 -21.02
C GLU A 278 7.06 -4.47 -20.40
N VAL A 279 7.14 -4.47 -19.07
CA VAL A 279 8.14 -3.69 -18.31
C VAL A 279 9.26 -4.63 -17.86
N LEU A 280 10.45 -4.43 -18.42
CA LEU A 280 11.63 -5.27 -18.23
C LEU A 280 12.67 -4.55 -17.36
N PHE A 281 13.19 -5.24 -16.34
CA PHE A 281 14.21 -4.71 -15.43
C PHE A 281 15.61 -5.08 -15.91
N GLU A 282 15.90 -4.71 -17.15
CA GLU A 282 17.07 -5.16 -17.91
C GLU A 282 17.70 -3.98 -18.67
N GLU A 283 18.92 -4.20 -19.15
CA GLU A 283 19.58 -3.27 -20.07
C GLU A 283 18.88 -3.29 -21.43
N VAL A 284 18.95 -2.16 -22.16
CA VAL A 284 18.36 -2.11 -23.49
C VAL A 284 19.25 -2.91 -24.46
N PRO A 285 18.71 -3.90 -25.19
CA PRO A 285 19.49 -4.71 -26.13
C PRO A 285 19.72 -3.91 -27.43
N ILE A 286 20.63 -2.94 -27.38
CA ILE A 286 20.97 -2.11 -28.54
C ILE A 286 22.01 -2.86 -29.38
N ASP A 287 21.61 -3.28 -30.58
CA ASP A 287 22.51 -3.92 -31.53
C ASP A 287 23.14 -2.89 -32.47
N PHE A 288 24.47 -2.86 -32.49
CA PHE A 288 25.24 -2.05 -33.42
C PHE A 288 25.90 -2.92 -34.50
N SER A 289 25.83 -2.44 -35.74
CA SER A 289 26.55 -2.98 -36.88
C SER A 289 27.66 -2.00 -37.27
N LEU A 290 28.89 -2.49 -37.30
CA LEU A 290 30.07 -1.75 -37.74
C LEU A 290 30.49 -2.26 -39.11
N LYS A 291 30.53 -1.37 -40.10
CA LYS A 291 31.05 -1.68 -41.44
C LYS A 291 32.33 -0.93 -41.71
N ASP A 292 33.36 -1.65 -42.11
CA ASP A 292 34.61 -1.09 -42.61
C ASP A 292 34.43 -0.73 -44.09
N SER A 293 34.55 0.57 -44.39
CA SER A 293 34.63 1.10 -45.74
C SER A 293 36.03 1.69 -45.92
N LYS A 294 36.59 1.61 -47.14
CA LYS A 294 38.01 1.94 -47.45
C LYS A 294 38.67 3.12 -46.72
N ASN A 295 37.91 4.17 -46.34
CA ASN A 295 38.42 5.31 -45.58
C ASN A 295 37.65 5.64 -44.27
N ASN A 296 36.55 4.95 -43.93
CA ASN A 296 35.68 5.28 -42.79
C ASN A 296 35.07 4.01 -42.17
N PHE A 297 34.83 4.05 -40.86
CA PHE A 297 33.97 3.09 -40.18
C PHE A 297 32.55 3.64 -40.06
N GLU A 298 31.56 2.88 -40.55
CA GLU A 298 30.14 3.21 -40.41
C GLU A 298 29.55 2.39 -39.26
N LEU A 299 29.17 3.07 -38.17
CA LEU A 299 28.42 2.49 -37.06
C LEU A 299 26.93 2.77 -37.26
N SER A 300 26.12 1.72 -37.32
CA SER A 300 24.67 1.81 -37.52
C SER A 300 23.93 1.00 -36.46
N SER A 301 22.79 1.49 -35.99
CA SER A 301 21.87 0.69 -35.16
C SER A 301 20.88 -0.02 -36.07
N LEU A 302 20.74 -1.34 -35.91
CA LEU A 302 19.89 -2.16 -36.77
C LEU A 302 18.39 -1.90 -36.54
N ASN A 303 17.99 -1.64 -35.30
CA ASN A 303 16.58 -1.52 -34.89
C ASN A 303 16.26 -0.13 -34.31
N GLY A 304 17.06 0.88 -34.65
CA GLY A 304 16.92 2.25 -34.14
C GLY A 304 17.43 2.42 -32.70
N MET A 305 17.19 3.59 -32.13
CA MET A 305 17.62 3.91 -30.76
C MET A 305 16.45 3.90 -29.78
N PRO A 306 16.66 3.48 -28.53
CA PRO A 306 15.64 3.57 -27.49
C PRO A 306 15.17 5.01 -27.28
N LYS A 307 13.87 5.17 -27.07
CA LYS A 307 13.24 6.46 -26.76
C LYS A 307 13.09 6.61 -25.25
N VAL A 308 13.58 7.71 -24.69
CA VAL A 308 13.42 8.00 -23.27
C VAL A 308 11.96 8.38 -22.94
N LEU A 309 11.43 7.84 -21.83
CA LEU A 309 10.04 8.08 -21.38
C LEU A 309 9.89 9.09 -20.22
N GLY A 310 10.98 9.55 -19.62
CA GLY A 310 10.98 10.61 -18.59
C GLY A 310 12.21 11.51 -18.71
N ASP A 311 12.51 12.31 -17.69
CA ASP A 311 13.60 13.30 -17.77
C ASP A 311 14.95 12.73 -17.30
N ARG A 312 14.95 11.58 -16.61
CA ARG A 312 16.13 11.01 -15.96
C ARG A 312 16.89 9.99 -16.81
N ALA A 313 16.50 9.80 -18.07
CA ALA A 313 17.05 8.79 -18.96
C ALA A 313 17.11 7.38 -18.33
N ASP A 314 16.20 7.04 -17.41
CA ASP A 314 16.25 5.81 -16.62
C ASP A 314 15.08 4.85 -16.93
N VAL A 315 14.30 5.19 -17.95
CA VAL A 315 13.20 4.40 -18.53
C VAL A 315 13.18 4.61 -20.04
N PHE A 316 13.21 3.50 -20.79
CA PHE A 316 13.33 3.50 -22.24
C PHE A 316 12.22 2.69 -22.90
N LEU A 317 11.68 3.19 -24.00
CA LEU A 317 10.90 2.41 -24.94
C LEU A 317 11.81 1.91 -26.06
N TYR A 318 11.85 0.60 -26.27
CA TYR A 318 12.58 -0.01 -27.37
C TYR A 318 11.75 -1.15 -27.99
N GLY A 319 11.52 -1.07 -29.30
CA GLY A 319 10.49 -1.86 -29.95
C GLY A 319 9.13 -1.56 -29.34
N THR A 320 8.50 -2.57 -28.73
CA THR A 320 7.20 -2.47 -28.03
C THR A 320 7.32 -2.57 -26.52
N ASN A 321 8.53 -2.70 -25.96
CA ASN A 321 8.76 -2.97 -24.55
C ASN A 321 9.41 -1.79 -23.84
N ILE A 322 9.22 -1.75 -22.54
CA ILE A 322 9.70 -0.69 -21.66
C ILE A 322 10.82 -1.26 -20.80
N TYR A 323 12.00 -0.66 -20.88
CA TYR A 323 13.20 -1.11 -20.20
C TYR A 323 13.54 -0.16 -19.06
N ILE A 324 13.81 -0.74 -17.89
CA ILE A 324 14.24 -0.07 -16.67
C ILE A 324 15.61 -0.64 -16.28
N PRO A 325 16.71 -0.08 -16.82
CA PRO A 325 18.04 -0.57 -16.50
C PRO A 325 18.42 -0.30 -15.04
N LYS A 326 19.50 -0.94 -14.59
CA LYS A 326 20.14 -0.64 -13.30
C LYS A 326 20.65 0.81 -13.30
N LYS A 327 20.75 1.42 -12.12
CA LYS A 327 21.13 2.84 -11.98
C LYS A 327 22.49 3.18 -12.59
N ASP A 328 23.39 2.20 -12.67
CA ASP A 328 24.77 2.39 -13.13
C ASP A 328 24.93 2.24 -14.66
N PHE A 329 23.85 1.96 -15.40
CA PHE A 329 23.89 1.74 -16.87
C PHE A 329 24.29 2.99 -17.67
N LEU A 330 24.11 4.19 -17.11
CA LEU A 330 24.39 5.47 -17.79
C LEU A 330 25.70 6.14 -17.34
N LEU A 331 26.55 5.45 -16.58
CA LEU A 331 27.84 5.98 -16.12
C LEU A 331 28.99 5.67 -17.08
#